data_AF-A0A8S3ERY2-F1
#
_entry.id   AF-A0A8S3ERY2-F1
#
_cell.length_a   1.000
_cell.length_b   1.000
_cell.length_c   1.000
_cell.angle_alpha   90.00
_cell.angle_beta   90.00
_cell.angle_gamma   90.00
#
_symmetry.space_group_name_H-M   'P 1'
#
loop_
_entity.id
_entity.type
_entity.pdbx_description
1 polymer ?
#
loop_
_entity_poly.entity_id
_entity_poly.type
_entity_poly.pdbx_seq_one_letter_code
_entity_poly.pdbx_strand_id
1 'polypeptide(L)'
;QWKQRPREEQAEPDGTEDVEKVAHLLGVEAADLLKGLLKPRIKVGNEYVNKGQNKDQVINSIGALSKSIYFRMFCWLVERANMTLDVKAKRQYFIGVLDIAGFEIFEFNGFEQLCINYTNERLQQFFNHHMFVLEQEEYKKEQIDWVFVDFGMDLQACLELIEKPMGILSILEEECIVPKASDKTFVEKLYNNHLGKHSQFGKPKPAKGKAEAHFEIHHYAGSVAYTATSWLEKNKDPINTTVYV
;
A
#
# COMPACT_ATOMS: atom_id res chain seq x y z
N GLN A 1 18.11 -11.25 19.28
CA GLN A 1 16.89 -10.70 19.96
C GLN A 1 17.20 -9.29 20.49
N TRP A 2 16.22 -8.48 20.93
CA TRP A 2 16.46 -7.10 21.42
C TRP A 2 15.93 -6.90 22.85
N LYS A 3 16.75 -6.28 23.70
CA LYS A 3 16.43 -5.90 25.08
C LYS A 3 16.27 -4.39 25.20
N GLN A 4 15.44 -3.98 26.16
CA GLN A 4 15.22 -2.57 26.48
C GLN A 4 16.03 -2.23 27.74
N ARG A 5 16.92 -1.23 27.67
CA ARG A 5 17.68 -0.81 28.85
C ARG A 5 16.73 -0.20 29.89
N PRO A 6 16.72 -0.66 31.15
CA PRO A 6 15.79 -0.18 32.17
C PRO A 6 15.92 1.31 32.53
N ARG A 7 17.07 1.94 32.23
CA ARG A 7 17.39 3.31 32.67
C ARG A 7 17.48 4.35 31.55
N GLU A 8 17.59 3.95 30.28
CA GLU A 8 17.94 4.86 29.18
C GLU A 8 16.92 4.87 28.03
N GLU A 9 15.82 4.11 28.12
CA GLU A 9 14.84 3.92 27.04
C GLU A 9 15.44 3.53 25.66
N GLN A 10 16.71 3.12 25.61
CA GLN A 10 17.40 2.64 24.41
C GLN A 10 17.41 1.10 24.31
N ALA A 11 17.34 0.61 23.08
CA ALA A 11 17.49 -0.79 22.76
C ALA A 11 18.96 -1.25 22.89
N GLU A 12 19.15 -2.53 23.19
CA GLU A 12 20.44 -3.22 23.12
C GLU A 12 20.27 -4.61 22.50
N PRO A 13 21.28 -5.12 21.78
CA PRO A 13 21.23 -6.46 21.20
C PRO A 13 21.32 -7.50 22.31
N ASP A 14 20.42 -8.47 22.29
CA ASP A 14 20.46 -9.67 23.10
C ASP A 14 21.09 -10.79 22.26
N GLY A 15 22.41 -10.74 22.17
CA GLY A 15 23.23 -11.53 21.25
C GLY A 15 23.42 -10.87 19.88
N THR A 16 24.55 -11.16 19.23
CA THR A 16 24.92 -10.61 17.91
C THR A 16 24.91 -11.65 16.79
N GLU A 17 24.74 -12.93 17.09
CA GLU A 17 24.84 -14.04 16.14
C GLU A 17 23.95 -13.86 14.90
N ASP A 18 22.68 -13.48 15.09
CA ASP A 18 21.75 -13.26 13.98
C ASP A 18 22.19 -12.10 13.09
N VAL A 19 22.70 -11.02 13.69
CA VAL A 19 23.15 -9.83 12.95
C VAL A 19 24.44 -10.12 12.20
N GLU A 20 25.35 -10.91 12.77
CA GLU A 20 26.57 -11.35 12.10
C GLU A 20 26.27 -12.21 10.87
N LYS A 21 25.31 -13.15 10.97
CA LYS A 21 24.86 -13.95 9.82
C LYS A 21 24.29 -13.08 8.70
N VAL A 22 23.39 -12.14 9.04
CA VAL A 22 22.78 -11.24 8.07
C VAL A 22 23.83 -10.32 7.44
N ALA A 23 24.73 -9.76 8.24
CA ALA A 23 25.80 -8.89 7.78
C ALA A 23 26.73 -9.62 6.80
N HIS A 24 27.09 -10.87 7.11
CA HIS A 24 27.88 -11.72 6.21
C HIS A 24 27.18 -11.96 4.87
N LEU A 25 25.88 -12.29 4.87
CA LEU A 25 25.11 -12.53 3.64
C LEU A 25 24.95 -11.27 2.79
N LEU A 26 24.82 -10.10 3.43
CA LEU A 26 24.71 -8.81 2.75
C LEU A 26 26.09 -8.22 2.36
N GLY A 27 27.19 -8.83 2.80
CA GLY A 27 28.54 -8.33 2.55
C GLY A 27 28.87 -7.01 3.26
N VAL A 28 28.29 -6.77 4.45
CA VAL A 28 28.51 -5.56 5.26
C VAL A 28 29.12 -5.90 6.62
N GLU A 29 29.70 -4.91 7.28
CA GLU A 29 30.25 -5.07 8.64
C GLU A 29 29.13 -5.13 9.69
N ALA A 30 29.15 -6.17 10.52
CA ALA A 30 28.12 -6.39 11.55
C ALA A 30 28.04 -5.23 12.57
N ALA A 31 29.18 -4.61 12.89
CA ALA A 31 29.25 -3.48 13.80
C ALA A 31 28.54 -2.23 13.24
N ASP A 32 28.67 -1.98 11.93
CA ASP A 32 28.02 -0.85 11.27
C ASP A 32 26.52 -1.08 11.12
N LEU A 33 26.10 -2.31 10.78
CA LEU A 33 24.69 -2.70 10.75
C LEU A 33 24.03 -2.50 12.13
N LEU A 34 24.66 -2.98 13.21
CA LEU A 34 24.19 -2.78 14.58
C LEU A 34 24.09 -1.30 14.94
N LYS A 35 25.11 -0.51 14.61
CA LYS A 35 25.14 0.92 14.89
C LYS A 35 24.03 1.67 14.13
N GLY A 36 23.80 1.33 12.87
CA GLY A 36 22.75 1.94 12.05
C GLY A 36 21.34 1.63 12.55
N LEU A 37 21.12 0.42 13.07
CA LEU A 37 19.84 0.02 13.67
C LEU A 37 19.59 0.71 15.02
N LEU A 38 20.60 0.76 15.89
CA LEU A 38 20.46 1.28 17.26
C LEU A 38 20.55 2.81 17.36
N LYS A 39 21.43 3.41 16.55
CA LYS A 39 21.79 4.84 16.60
C LYS A 39 21.90 5.41 15.19
N PRO A 40 20.80 5.42 14.41
CA PRO A 40 20.81 6.02 13.11
C PRO A 40 21.18 7.50 13.13
N ARG A 41 21.83 7.89 12.04
CA ARG A 41 22.22 9.25 11.74
C ARG A 41 21.07 9.94 11.01
N ILE A 42 20.31 10.75 11.74
CA ILE A 42 19.16 11.48 11.20
C ILE A 42 19.52 12.93 10.91
N LYS A 43 18.93 13.50 9.86
CA LYS A 43 19.06 14.92 9.54
C LYS A 43 18.05 15.72 10.35
N VAL A 44 18.53 16.68 11.14
CA VAL A 44 17.70 17.62 11.92
C VAL A 44 18.09 19.03 11.50
N GLY A 45 17.21 19.69 10.74
CA GLY A 45 17.55 20.95 10.08
C GLY A 45 18.69 20.76 9.07
N ASN A 46 19.81 21.43 9.30
CA ASN A 46 21.02 21.34 8.46
C ASN A 46 22.09 20.40 9.03
N GLU A 47 21.88 19.82 10.22
CA GLU A 47 22.88 18.98 10.89
C GLU A 47 22.46 17.51 10.92
N TYR A 48 23.44 16.63 11.14
CA TYR A 48 23.20 15.21 11.33
C TYR A 48 23.52 14.80 12.75
N VAL A 49 22.56 14.16 13.41
CA VAL A 49 22.68 13.70 14.79
C VAL A 49 22.41 12.20 14.89
N ASN A 50 23.11 11.53 15.79
CA ASN A 50 22.83 10.12 16.08
C ASN A 50 21.69 10.05 17.10
N LYS A 51 20.59 9.39 16.73
CA LYS A 51 19.41 9.26 17.59
C LYS A 51 19.28 7.81 18.08
N GLY A 52 19.38 7.60 19.39
CA GLY A 52 19.10 6.30 19.99
C GLY A 52 17.64 5.87 19.74
N GLN A 53 17.46 4.59 19.42
CA GLN A 53 16.15 3.97 19.22
C GLN A 53 15.75 3.10 20.43
N ASN A 54 14.45 3.02 20.71
CA ASN A 54 13.90 2.03 21.65
C ASN A 54 13.70 0.67 20.95
N LYS A 55 13.33 -0.36 21.71
CA LYS A 55 13.19 -1.74 21.20
C LYS A 55 12.23 -1.84 20.02
N ASP A 56 11.06 -1.22 20.12
CA ASP A 56 10.02 -1.31 19.09
C ASP A 56 10.45 -0.59 17.80
N GLN A 57 11.11 0.56 17.92
CA GLN A 57 11.67 1.29 16.79
C GLN A 57 12.73 0.48 16.03
N VAL A 58 13.57 -0.29 16.75
CA VAL A 58 14.56 -1.17 16.13
C VAL A 58 13.87 -2.31 15.39
N ILE A 59 12.87 -2.95 16.01
CA ILE A 59 12.11 -4.03 15.37
C ILE A 59 11.42 -3.53 14.09
N ASN A 60 10.79 -2.36 14.15
CA ASN A 60 10.15 -1.74 12.98
C ASN A 60 11.18 -1.41 11.89
N SER A 61 12.36 -0.89 12.27
CA SER A 61 13.45 -0.60 11.33
C SER A 61 13.97 -1.86 10.62
N ILE A 62 14.06 -3.00 11.32
CA ILE A 62 14.44 -4.29 10.73
C ILE A 62 13.37 -4.77 9.75
N GLY A 63 12.10 -4.64 10.11
CA GLY A 63 10.98 -4.95 9.23
C GLY A 63 11.00 -4.11 7.95
N ALA A 64 11.24 -2.80 8.09
CA ALA A 64 11.37 -1.88 6.96
C ALA A 64 12.57 -2.22 6.07
N LEU A 65 13.74 -2.50 6.67
CA LEU A 65 14.93 -2.94 5.93
C LEU A 65 14.66 -4.22 5.15
N SER A 66 14.03 -5.21 5.78
CA SER A 66 13.71 -6.50 5.15
C SER A 66 12.77 -6.32 3.95
N LYS A 67 11.71 -5.52 4.12
CA LYS A 67 10.78 -5.16 3.03
C LYS A 67 11.49 -4.45 1.88
N SER A 68 12.35 -3.48 2.19
CA SER A 68 13.12 -2.72 1.19
C SER A 68 14.07 -3.61 0.40
N ILE A 69 14.84 -4.48 1.06
CA ILE A 69 15.74 -5.43 0.41
C ILE A 69 14.96 -6.35 -0.53
N TYR A 70 13.85 -6.94 -0.05
CA TYR A 70 13.02 -7.82 -0.86
C TYR A 70 12.43 -7.10 -2.07
N PHE A 71 11.85 -5.92 -1.87
CA PHE A 71 11.27 -5.10 -2.94
C PHE A 71 12.32 -4.77 -4.02
N ARG A 72 13.50 -4.29 -3.62
CA ARG A 72 14.60 -3.98 -4.56
C ARG A 72 15.09 -5.20 -5.31
N MET A 73 15.27 -6.32 -4.61
CA MET A 73 15.68 -7.58 -5.22
C MET A 73 14.64 -8.04 -6.24
N PHE A 74 13.35 -7.95 -5.91
CA PHE A 74 12.27 -8.33 -6.82
C PHE A 74 12.20 -7.42 -8.04
N CYS A 75 12.24 -6.09 -7.86
CA CYS A 75 12.30 -5.13 -8.97
C CYS A 75 13.51 -5.38 -9.87
N TRP A 76 14.70 -5.56 -9.28
CA TRP A 76 15.91 -5.90 -10.02
C TRP A 76 15.72 -7.20 -10.80
N LEU A 77 15.16 -8.25 -10.20
CA LEU A 77 14.91 -9.52 -10.89
C LEU A 77 13.98 -9.34 -12.10
N VAL A 78 12.89 -8.57 -11.95
CA VAL A 78 11.97 -8.22 -13.03
C VAL A 78 12.68 -7.46 -14.15
N GLU A 79 13.48 -6.45 -13.80
CA GLU A 79 14.30 -5.71 -14.78
C GLU A 79 15.27 -6.62 -15.52
N ARG A 80 15.96 -7.52 -14.81
CA ARG A 80 16.90 -8.49 -15.40
C ARG A 80 16.19 -9.44 -16.35
N ALA A 81 15.02 -9.96 -15.95
CA ALA A 81 14.18 -10.79 -16.82
C ALA A 81 13.77 -10.03 -18.09
N ASN A 82 13.27 -8.79 -17.94
CA ASN A 82 12.89 -7.93 -19.05
C ASN A 82 14.06 -7.65 -20.00
N MET A 83 15.26 -7.37 -19.48
CA MET A 83 16.46 -7.19 -20.30
C MET A 83 16.82 -8.45 -21.12
N THR A 84 16.61 -9.64 -20.56
CA THR A 84 16.89 -10.91 -21.26
C THR A 84 15.82 -11.27 -22.30
N LEU A 85 14.57 -10.83 -22.08
CA LEU A 85 13.43 -11.09 -22.96
C LEU A 85 13.21 -9.98 -23.99
N ASP A 86 13.94 -8.85 -23.86
CA ASP A 86 13.83 -7.74 -24.79
C ASP A 86 14.34 -8.13 -26.19
N VAL A 87 13.59 -7.75 -27.22
CA VAL A 87 13.93 -8.02 -28.62
C VAL A 87 14.13 -6.68 -29.30
N LYS A 88 15.37 -6.40 -29.73
CA LYS A 88 15.80 -5.11 -30.30
C LYS A 88 15.11 -4.69 -31.61
N ALA A 89 14.33 -5.58 -32.21
CA ALA A 89 13.55 -5.25 -33.41
C ALA A 89 12.39 -4.31 -33.06
N LYS A 90 12.14 -3.30 -33.90
CA LYS A 90 10.99 -2.40 -33.72
C LYS A 90 9.69 -3.21 -33.79
N ARG A 91 8.89 -3.14 -32.73
CA ARG A 91 7.55 -3.74 -32.67
C ARG A 91 6.51 -2.69 -33.03
N GLN A 92 5.56 -3.06 -33.88
CA GLN A 92 4.40 -2.21 -34.21
C GLN A 92 3.19 -2.51 -33.32
N TYR A 93 3.08 -3.74 -32.81
CA TYR A 93 1.95 -4.23 -32.03
C TYR A 93 2.45 -5.08 -30.85
N PHE A 94 1.66 -5.18 -29.79
CA PHE A 94 1.89 -6.09 -28.66
C PHE A 94 0.56 -6.63 -28.13
N ILE A 95 0.63 -7.76 -27.44
CA ILE A 95 -0.47 -8.33 -26.66
C ILE A 95 -0.07 -8.22 -25.19
N GLY A 96 -0.90 -7.53 -24.39
CA GLY A 96 -0.74 -7.46 -22.94
C GLY A 96 -1.58 -8.55 -22.27
N VAL A 97 -0.98 -9.29 -21.36
CA VAL A 97 -1.69 -10.23 -20.48
C VAL A 97 -1.63 -9.66 -19.07
N LEU A 98 -2.78 -9.42 -18.46
CA LEU A 98 -2.90 -8.95 -17.08
C LEU A 98 -3.18 -10.15 -16.18
N ASP A 99 -2.31 -10.38 -15.20
CA ASP A 99 -2.48 -11.38 -14.16
C ASP A 99 -2.36 -10.68 -12.80
N ILE A 100 -3.50 -10.53 -12.11
CA ILE A 100 -3.60 -9.90 -10.80
C ILE A 100 -4.53 -10.74 -9.91
N ALA A 101 -4.38 -10.61 -8.60
CA ALA A 101 -5.33 -11.20 -7.66
C ALA A 101 -6.74 -10.64 -7.89
N GLY A 102 -7.74 -11.51 -7.82
CA GLY A 102 -9.15 -11.13 -7.94
C GLY A 102 -9.67 -10.38 -6.71
N PHE A 103 -10.95 -10.03 -6.73
CA PHE A 103 -11.60 -9.39 -5.60
C PHE A 103 -11.74 -10.37 -4.42
N GLU A 104 -11.14 -10.04 -3.28
CA GLU A 104 -11.17 -10.87 -2.08
C GLU A 104 -11.72 -10.08 -0.88
N ILE A 105 -12.55 -10.75 -0.07
CA ILE A 105 -13.13 -10.18 1.15
C ILE A 105 -12.68 -11.04 2.32
N PHE A 106 -11.75 -10.50 3.11
CA PHE A 106 -11.22 -11.18 4.28
C PHE A 106 -11.89 -10.70 5.56
N GLU A 107 -11.63 -11.41 6.67
CA GLU A 107 -12.03 -10.94 7.99
C GLU A 107 -11.24 -9.69 8.44
N PHE A 108 -10.03 -9.52 7.91
CA PHE A 108 -9.19 -8.35 8.11
C PHE A 108 -8.76 -7.79 6.76
N ASN A 109 -9.22 -6.59 6.42
CA ASN A 109 -8.87 -5.90 5.18
C ASN A 109 -8.04 -4.65 5.51
N GLY A 110 -6.74 -4.73 5.26
CA GLY A 110 -5.80 -3.63 5.48
C GLY A 110 -5.64 -2.71 4.27
N PHE A 111 -4.63 -1.83 4.32
CA PHE A 111 -4.31 -0.90 3.22
C PHE A 111 -3.97 -1.64 1.92
N GLU A 112 -3.22 -2.73 2.03
CA GLU A 112 -2.83 -3.57 0.89
C GLU A 112 -4.07 -4.14 0.18
N GLN A 113 -5.08 -4.56 0.95
CA GLN A 113 -6.33 -5.05 0.38
C GLN A 113 -7.13 -3.94 -0.30
N LEU A 114 -7.11 -2.71 0.23
CA LEU A 114 -7.72 -1.56 -0.45
C LEU A 114 -7.08 -1.35 -1.84
N CYS A 115 -5.74 -1.42 -1.95
CA CYS A 115 -5.04 -1.27 -3.23
C CYS A 115 -5.42 -2.37 -4.24
N ILE A 116 -5.56 -3.62 -3.79
CA ILE A 116 -5.98 -4.75 -4.63
C ILE A 116 -7.43 -4.55 -5.09
N ASN A 117 -8.34 -4.23 -4.16
CA ASN A 117 -9.75 -4.03 -4.47
C ASN A 117 -9.98 -2.81 -5.37
N TYR A 118 -9.25 -1.72 -5.18
CA TYR A 118 -9.25 -0.57 -6.07
C TYR A 118 -8.80 -0.94 -7.49
N THR A 119 -7.74 -1.75 -7.63
CA THR A 119 -7.30 -2.24 -8.94
C THR A 119 -8.37 -3.10 -9.60
N ASN A 120 -9.03 -3.97 -8.84
CA ASN A 120 -10.13 -4.78 -9.35
C ASN A 120 -11.36 -3.93 -9.74
N GLU A 121 -11.68 -2.88 -8.98
CA GLU A 121 -12.73 -1.91 -9.33
C GLU A 121 -12.44 -1.23 -10.67
N ARG A 122 -11.18 -0.79 -10.86
CA ARG A 122 -10.72 -0.20 -12.13
C ARG A 122 -10.78 -1.20 -13.29
N LEU A 123 -10.36 -2.43 -13.05
CA LEU A 123 -10.40 -3.50 -14.07
C LEU A 123 -11.84 -3.81 -14.47
N GLN A 124 -12.77 -3.87 -13.50
CA GLN A 124 -14.18 -4.08 -13.79
C GLN A 124 -14.77 -2.89 -14.55
N GLN A 125 -14.41 -1.65 -14.22
CA GLN A 125 -14.84 -0.46 -14.97
C GLN A 125 -14.31 -0.50 -16.41
N PHE A 126 -13.05 -0.93 -16.60
CA PHE A 126 -12.46 -1.11 -17.92
C PHE A 126 -13.20 -2.20 -18.73
N PHE A 127 -13.50 -3.34 -18.10
CA PHE A 127 -14.27 -4.42 -18.71
C PHE A 127 -15.67 -3.93 -19.11
N ASN A 128 -16.39 -3.25 -18.22
CA ASN A 128 -17.71 -2.70 -18.50
C ASN A 128 -17.67 -1.71 -19.66
N HIS A 129 -16.68 -0.81 -19.68
CA HIS A 129 -16.53 0.14 -20.79
C HIS A 129 -16.21 -0.56 -22.11
N HIS A 130 -15.27 -1.51 -22.12
CA HIS A 130 -14.84 -2.16 -23.36
C HIS A 130 -15.88 -3.13 -23.91
N MET A 131 -16.43 -3.98 -23.05
CA MET A 131 -17.43 -4.98 -23.46
C MET A 131 -18.74 -4.29 -23.86
N PHE A 132 -19.22 -3.28 -23.12
CA PHE A 132 -20.53 -2.72 -23.40
C PHE A 132 -20.52 -1.48 -24.27
N VAL A 133 -19.60 -0.53 -24.06
CA VAL A 133 -19.64 0.74 -24.80
C VAL A 133 -19.01 0.58 -26.18
N LEU A 134 -17.80 0.06 -26.25
CA LEU A 134 -17.08 -0.07 -27.52
C LEU A 134 -17.73 -1.09 -28.46
N GLU A 135 -18.29 -2.18 -27.92
CA GLU A 135 -18.99 -3.18 -28.75
C GLU A 135 -20.28 -2.61 -29.35
N GLN A 136 -21.06 -1.85 -28.57
CA GLN A 136 -22.25 -1.16 -29.07
C GLN A 136 -21.92 -0.03 -30.06
N GLU A 137 -20.79 0.67 -29.88
CA GLU A 137 -20.29 1.64 -30.85
C GLU A 137 -19.89 0.98 -32.19
N GLU A 138 -19.29 -0.21 -32.16
CA GLU A 138 -18.96 -0.95 -33.37
C GLU A 138 -20.23 -1.47 -34.06
N TYR A 139 -21.23 -1.99 -33.33
CA TYR A 139 -22.53 -2.37 -33.91
C TYR A 139 -23.19 -1.19 -34.63
N LYS A 140 -23.15 0.00 -34.03
CA LYS A 140 -23.66 1.22 -34.65
C LYS A 140 -22.90 1.60 -35.91
N LYS A 141 -21.58 1.42 -35.92
CA LYS A 141 -20.70 1.71 -37.06
C LYS A 141 -20.91 0.71 -38.21
N GLU A 142 -21.16 -0.55 -37.89
CA GLU A 142 -21.49 -1.61 -38.85
C GLU A 142 -22.96 -1.62 -39.28
N GLN A 143 -23.79 -0.72 -38.72
CA GLN A 143 -25.23 -0.60 -38.99
C GLN A 143 -26.01 -1.89 -38.64
N ILE A 144 -25.58 -2.58 -37.59
CA ILE A 144 -26.28 -3.73 -37.02
C ILE A 144 -27.47 -3.20 -36.20
N ASP A 145 -28.66 -3.76 -36.43
CA ASP A 145 -29.85 -3.42 -35.66
C ASP A 145 -29.71 -3.96 -34.22
N TRP A 146 -29.36 -3.05 -33.30
CA TRP A 146 -29.11 -3.35 -31.90
C TRP A 146 -29.80 -2.32 -31.01
N VAL A 147 -30.53 -2.79 -30.01
CA VAL A 147 -31.16 -1.93 -29.00
C VAL A 147 -30.11 -1.58 -27.96
N PHE A 148 -29.80 -0.29 -27.81
CA PHE A 148 -28.85 0.17 -26.82
C PHE A 148 -29.28 -0.25 -25.41
N VAL A 149 -28.40 -0.94 -24.70
CA VAL A 149 -28.59 -1.35 -23.31
C VAL A 149 -27.64 -0.52 -22.45
N ASP A 150 -28.23 0.24 -21.51
CA ASP A 150 -27.48 0.90 -20.44
C ASP A 150 -27.28 -0.10 -19.30
N PHE A 151 -26.03 -0.47 -19.05
CA PHE A 151 -25.68 -1.48 -18.05
C PHE A 151 -25.59 -0.93 -16.63
N GLY A 152 -25.82 0.38 -16.41
CA GLY A 152 -26.13 0.95 -15.09
C GLY A 152 -25.11 0.75 -13.97
N MET A 153 -23.96 0.12 -14.23
CA MET A 153 -22.88 -0.06 -13.26
C MET A 153 -22.01 1.18 -13.26
N ASP A 154 -22.45 2.18 -12.51
CA ASP A 154 -21.65 3.36 -12.23
C ASP A 154 -20.59 3.05 -11.16
N LEU A 155 -19.54 2.32 -11.57
CA LEU A 155 -18.37 2.09 -10.70
C LEU A 155 -17.55 3.38 -10.54
N GLN A 156 -17.84 4.41 -11.35
CA GLN A 156 -17.19 5.71 -11.26
C GLN A 156 -17.36 6.29 -9.86
N ALA A 157 -18.53 6.16 -9.24
CA ALA A 157 -18.73 6.63 -7.87
C ALA A 157 -17.73 5.98 -6.87
N CYS A 158 -17.52 4.66 -6.92
CA CYS A 158 -16.57 4.00 -6.03
C CYS A 158 -15.13 4.39 -6.34
N LEU A 159 -14.78 4.51 -7.63
CA LEU A 159 -13.46 4.95 -8.05
C LEU A 159 -13.17 6.39 -7.59
N GLU A 160 -14.14 7.28 -7.73
CA GLU A 160 -14.03 8.67 -7.34
C GLU A 160 -13.86 8.84 -5.83
N LEU A 161 -14.59 8.06 -5.03
CA LEU A 161 -14.39 8.01 -3.59
C LEU A 161 -12.93 7.67 -3.22
N ILE A 162 -12.27 6.78 -3.98
CA ILE A 162 -10.93 6.31 -3.66
C ILE A 162 -9.86 7.29 -4.15
N GLU A 163 -9.93 7.73 -5.41
CA GLU A 163 -8.80 8.34 -6.11
C GLU A 163 -8.88 9.86 -6.32
N LYS A 164 -10.08 10.45 -6.29
CA LYS A 164 -10.24 11.87 -6.63
C LYS A 164 -9.62 12.74 -5.53
N PRO A 165 -9.39 14.03 -5.80
CA PRO A 165 -9.08 14.99 -4.75
C PRO A 165 -10.12 14.90 -3.63
N MET A 166 -9.68 14.94 -2.37
CA MET A 166 -10.52 14.70 -1.19
C MET A 166 -11.10 13.28 -1.08
N GLY A 167 -10.69 12.34 -1.92
CA GLY A 167 -10.96 10.92 -1.78
C GLY A 167 -10.04 10.24 -0.77
N ILE A 168 -10.23 8.94 -0.56
CA ILE A 168 -9.56 8.15 0.49
C ILE A 168 -8.03 8.25 0.38
N LEU A 169 -7.45 8.06 -0.81
CA LEU A 169 -6.00 8.09 -1.01
C LEU A 169 -5.42 9.50 -0.80
N SER A 170 -6.14 10.53 -1.24
CA SER A 170 -5.74 11.93 -1.07
C SER A 170 -5.75 12.34 0.41
N ILE A 171 -6.78 11.96 1.17
CA ILE A 171 -6.85 12.22 2.61
C ILE A 171 -5.76 11.43 3.35
N LEU A 172 -5.45 10.21 2.93
CA LEU A 172 -4.37 9.41 3.51
C LEU A 172 -3.00 10.08 3.30
N GLU A 173 -2.73 10.57 2.10
CA GLU A 173 -1.49 11.28 1.77
C GLU A 173 -1.34 12.57 2.60
N GLU A 174 -2.42 13.35 2.72
CA GLU A 174 -2.44 14.57 3.55
C GLU A 174 -2.16 14.25 5.03
N GLU A 175 -2.83 13.23 5.60
CA GLU A 175 -2.58 12.81 6.98
C GLU A 175 -1.17 12.24 7.18
N CYS A 176 -0.49 11.81 6.11
CA CYS A 176 0.88 11.37 6.22
C CYS A 176 1.87 12.52 6.48
N ILE A 177 1.56 13.74 6.01
CA ILE A 177 2.41 14.92 6.19
C ILE A 177 2.06 15.75 7.42
N VAL A 178 0.83 15.65 7.94
CA VAL A 178 0.37 16.42 9.10
C VAL A 178 1.09 15.96 10.38
N PRO A 179 1.77 16.88 11.11
CA PRO A 179 2.39 16.55 12.39
C PRO A 179 1.35 16.06 13.40
N LYS A 180 1.61 14.92 14.05
CA LYS A 180 0.73 14.29 15.04
C LYS A 180 -0.59 13.71 14.50
N ALA A 181 -0.77 13.62 13.18
CA ALA A 181 -1.84 12.81 12.61
C ALA A 181 -1.68 11.33 13.00
N SER A 182 -2.81 10.63 13.08
CA SER A 182 -2.92 9.22 13.46
C SER A 182 -3.97 8.52 12.59
N ASP A 183 -4.00 7.20 12.60
CA ASP A 183 -5.03 6.45 11.87
C ASP A 183 -6.44 6.83 12.33
N LYS A 184 -6.60 7.27 13.59
CA LYS A 184 -7.88 7.79 14.12
C LYS A 184 -8.30 9.10 13.47
N THR A 185 -7.39 10.07 13.37
CA THR A 185 -7.68 11.36 12.74
C THR A 185 -7.96 11.21 11.24
N PHE A 186 -7.28 10.26 10.59
CA PHE A 186 -7.57 9.85 9.23
C PHE A 186 -9.00 9.32 9.08
N VAL A 187 -9.40 8.35 9.91
CA VAL A 187 -10.76 7.79 9.89
C VAL A 187 -11.82 8.86 10.19
N GLU A 188 -11.58 9.74 11.16
CA GLU A 188 -12.46 10.88 11.46
C GLU A 188 -12.65 11.81 10.24
N LYS A 189 -11.56 12.13 9.52
CA LYS A 189 -11.62 12.90 8.27
C LYS A 189 -12.43 12.17 7.20
N LEU A 190 -12.28 10.85 7.04
CA LEU A 190 -13.09 10.08 6.08
C LEU A 190 -14.59 10.20 6.41
N TYR A 191 -14.96 10.03 7.68
CA TYR A 191 -16.35 10.18 8.11
C TYR A 191 -16.91 11.58 7.83
N ASN A 192 -16.15 12.63 8.16
CA ASN A 192 -16.58 14.01 7.94
C ASN A 192 -16.76 14.35 6.45
N ASN A 193 -15.94 13.78 5.58
CA ASN A 193 -15.96 14.04 4.15
C ASN A 193 -16.99 13.20 3.39
N HIS A 194 -17.25 11.96 3.80
CA HIS A 194 -17.99 11.00 2.96
C HIS A 194 -19.27 10.44 3.59
N LEU A 195 -19.40 10.36 4.91
CA LEU A 195 -20.58 9.74 5.53
C LEU A 195 -21.86 10.54 5.23
N GLY A 196 -22.85 9.87 4.65
CA GLY A 196 -24.12 10.48 4.24
C GLY A 196 -24.02 11.39 3.01
N LYS A 197 -22.83 11.57 2.45
CA LYS A 197 -22.56 12.35 1.23
C LYS A 197 -22.24 11.45 0.04
N HIS A 198 -21.56 10.33 0.29
CA HIS A 198 -21.15 9.37 -0.72
C HIS A 198 -21.85 8.02 -0.48
N SER A 199 -22.61 7.54 -1.46
CA SER A 199 -23.38 6.28 -1.34
C SER A 199 -22.49 5.06 -1.14
N GLN A 200 -21.25 5.09 -1.66
CA GLN A 200 -20.29 3.99 -1.52
C GLN A 200 -19.50 3.98 -0.19
N PHE A 201 -19.73 4.93 0.72
CA PHE A 201 -19.03 4.98 2.00
C PHE A 201 -19.99 4.75 3.18
N GLY A 202 -19.64 3.79 4.04
CA GLY A 202 -20.50 3.34 5.12
C GLY A 202 -19.80 3.12 6.45
N LYS A 203 -20.62 2.91 7.49
CA LYS A 203 -20.14 2.39 8.78
C LYS A 203 -20.10 0.87 8.72
N PRO A 204 -19.04 0.24 9.26
CA PRO A 204 -18.93 -1.21 9.26
C PRO A 204 -20.01 -1.80 10.19
N LYS A 205 -20.55 -2.97 9.82
CA LYS A 205 -21.50 -3.68 10.67
C LYS A 205 -20.78 -4.24 11.91
N PRO A 206 -21.33 -4.08 13.13
CA PRO A 206 -20.71 -4.64 14.33
C PRO A 206 -20.70 -6.16 14.24
N ALA A 207 -19.51 -6.77 14.27
CA ALA A 207 -19.35 -8.22 14.28
C ALA A 207 -18.68 -8.66 15.59
N LYS A 208 -19.41 -9.37 16.45
CA LYS A 208 -18.86 -9.91 17.69
C LYS A 208 -17.71 -10.88 17.37
N GLY A 209 -16.54 -10.65 17.97
CA GLY A 209 -15.38 -11.54 17.87
C GLY A 209 -14.52 -11.34 16.62
N LYS A 210 -14.79 -10.33 15.78
CA LYS A 210 -13.95 -9.97 14.63
C LYS A 210 -13.06 -8.76 14.95
N ALA A 211 -11.99 -8.59 14.17
CA ALA A 211 -11.15 -7.41 14.23
C ALA A 211 -12.01 -6.14 14.03
N GLU A 212 -11.71 -5.08 14.78
CA GLU A 212 -12.45 -3.82 14.69
C GLU A 212 -12.16 -3.17 13.33
N ALA A 213 -13.16 -3.21 12.45
CA ALA A 213 -13.14 -2.44 11.21
C ALA A 213 -13.52 -0.99 11.51
N HIS A 214 -12.91 -0.05 10.79
CA HIS A 214 -13.06 1.38 11.04
C HIS A 214 -14.05 2.05 10.08
N PHE A 215 -14.12 1.59 8.82
CA PHE A 215 -15.04 2.08 7.81
C PHE A 215 -15.38 0.97 6.79
N GLU A 216 -16.42 1.16 5.99
CA GLU A 216 -16.84 0.23 4.93
C GLU A 216 -16.88 0.95 3.58
N ILE A 217 -16.43 0.29 2.52
CA ILE A 217 -16.63 0.74 1.13
C ILE A 217 -17.55 -0.28 0.45
N HIS A 218 -18.54 0.21 -0.27
CA HIS A 218 -19.42 -0.60 -1.10
C HIS A 218 -18.83 -0.69 -2.51
N HIS A 219 -18.15 -1.80 -2.79
CA HIS A 219 -17.58 -2.12 -4.09
C HIS A 219 -18.60 -2.85 -4.97
N TYR A 220 -18.32 -2.96 -6.28
CA TYR A 220 -19.19 -3.72 -7.19
C TYR A 220 -19.40 -5.18 -6.75
N ALA A 221 -18.37 -5.80 -6.16
CA ALA A 221 -18.40 -7.19 -5.69
C ALA A 221 -19.02 -7.35 -4.29
N GLY A 222 -19.21 -6.26 -3.55
CA GLY A 222 -19.82 -6.27 -2.22
C GLY A 222 -19.23 -5.24 -1.26
N SER A 223 -19.85 -5.13 -0.08
CA SER A 223 -19.33 -4.33 1.03
C SER A 223 -18.04 -4.93 1.60
N VAL A 224 -16.99 -4.12 1.72
CA VAL A 224 -15.74 -4.51 2.37
C VAL A 224 -15.46 -3.58 3.55
N ALA A 225 -15.31 -4.18 4.74
CA ALA A 225 -14.98 -3.49 5.97
C ALA A 225 -13.45 -3.42 6.14
N TYR A 226 -12.91 -2.21 6.24
CA TYR A 226 -11.46 -1.96 6.30
C TYR A 226 -11.00 -1.55 7.69
N THR A 227 -9.84 -2.06 8.09
CA THR A 227 -9.15 -1.70 9.33
C THR A 227 -7.99 -0.77 9.01
N ALA A 228 -8.19 0.53 9.27
CA ALA A 228 -7.22 1.61 9.08
C ALA A 228 -5.94 1.56 9.95
N THR A 229 -5.80 0.56 10.84
CA THR A 229 -4.63 0.46 11.74
C THR A 229 -3.33 0.37 10.97
N SER A 230 -2.36 1.22 11.34
CA SER A 230 -1.04 1.36 10.73
C SER A 230 -1.06 1.83 9.27
N TRP A 231 -2.15 2.40 8.75
CA TRP A 231 -2.18 2.88 7.37
C TRP A 231 -1.23 4.04 7.14
N LEU A 232 -1.19 5.02 8.06
CA LEU A 232 -0.27 6.16 7.96
C LEU A 232 1.18 5.71 8.01
N GLU A 233 1.51 4.75 8.88
CA GLU A 233 2.86 4.20 8.97
C GLU A 233 3.25 3.46 7.68
N LYS A 234 2.37 2.60 7.17
CA LYS A 234 2.59 1.86 5.92
C LYS A 234 2.77 2.79 4.72
N ASN A 235 2.01 3.88 4.65
CA ASN A 235 2.08 4.83 3.55
C ASN A 235 3.27 5.80 3.65
N LYS A 236 3.79 6.06 4.87
CA LYS A 236 5.00 6.87 5.06
C LYS A 236 6.30 6.15 4.67
N ASP A 237 6.26 4.82 4.65
CA ASP A 237 7.41 3.92 4.42
C ASP A 237 8.72 4.46 5.03
N PRO A 238 8.78 4.65 6.37
CA PRO A 238 9.92 5.29 7.01
C PRO A 238 11.14 4.36 6.99
N ILE A 239 11.89 4.39 5.89
CA ILE A 239 13.17 3.69 5.80
C ILE A 239 14.25 4.58 6.44
N ASN A 240 14.92 4.01 7.44
CA ASN A 240 16.09 4.60 8.05
C ASN A 240 17.25 4.66 7.04
N THR A 241 17.57 5.86 6.56
CA THR A 241 18.60 6.10 5.54
C THR A 241 20.03 5.77 5.99
N THR A 242 20.27 5.53 7.28
CA THR A 242 21.60 5.13 7.79
C THR A 242 21.89 3.65 7.56
N VAL A 243 20.85 2.81 7.48
CA VAL A 243 20.96 1.36 7.25
C VAL A 243 20.77 1.02 5.77
N TYR A 244 20.79 2.03 4.91
CA TYR A 244 20.73 1.82 3.48
C TYR A 244 22.04 1.17 3.03
N VAL A 245 21.95 -0.10 2.65
CA VAL A 245 23.00 -0.86 1.94
C VAL A 245 22.84 -0.60 0.45
#